data_AF-A0A7V9RH02-F1
#
_entry.id   AF-A0A7V9RH02-F1
#
_cell.length_a   1.000
_cell.length_b   1.000
_cell.length_c   1.000
_cell.angle_alpha   90.00
_cell.angle_beta   90.00
_cell.angle_gamma   90.00
#
_symmetry.space_group_name_H-M   'P 1'
#
loop_
_entity.id
_entity.type
_entity.pdbx_description
1 polymer ?
#
loop_
_entity_poly.entity_id
_entity_poly.type
_entity_poly.pdbx_seq_one_letter_code
_entity_poly.pdbx_strand_id
1 'polypeptide(L)'
;MGNIDITSSPSECATILGHVETWRSTMGLLIVKHVVLLVGLAACGGTPHATTPVTQDPPATTTQRTFAPDPDLERPPRAKLLAIDWSTVRLTSDAEAIALWSKLSITSNDWHDKLEEVPNEFDRPLAVALLREGNFNCVPARAAGECVPPVFDIPEPQATAGLADPCFRRLVALWAIEQLEAEDVAIVFEGLKKIAALPPPESQLTAAALKVVPDNEPARRLELISIAYRAGQRDLANAALGTLDEKFLVEAVTTHHVDGALEMLPVSTHRATFLAAIGDDKLPTKARTTAIAELADDKLAPDLRTALAKVTTTADCAVAASAARVLVQNGEPKFAPKRPRTTAIAPMMRALCVLASYERLQASDEPSLLPGYLPAKGLERIKVSYDSLSDTDPDGDGNLKT
;
A
#
# COMPACT_ATOMS: atom_id res chain seq x y z
N MET A 1 35.44 32.33 -12.97
CA MET A 1 35.08 31.04 -13.59
C MET A 1 34.82 30.10 -12.43
N GLY A 2 33.55 29.85 -12.11
CA GLY A 2 33.16 29.01 -10.98
C GLY A 2 32.96 27.59 -11.46
N ASN A 3 33.61 26.63 -10.81
CA ASN A 3 33.43 25.21 -11.05
C ASN A 3 32.01 24.81 -10.63
N ILE A 4 31.29 24.16 -11.54
CA ILE A 4 30.00 23.53 -11.27
C ILE A 4 30.32 22.05 -11.03
N ASP A 5 30.31 21.63 -9.77
CA ASP A 5 30.31 20.21 -9.40
C ASP A 5 28.94 19.61 -9.76
N ILE A 6 28.95 18.63 -10.66
CA ILE A 6 27.78 17.81 -10.98
C ILE A 6 27.90 16.53 -10.15
N THR A 7 27.45 16.58 -8.91
CA THR A 7 27.15 15.37 -8.14
C THR A 7 25.88 14.73 -8.71
N SER A 8 25.98 13.48 -9.15
CA SER A 8 24.84 12.68 -9.61
C SER A 8 23.76 12.63 -8.52
N SER A 9 22.54 13.04 -8.90
CA SER A 9 21.40 13.20 -7.99
C SER A 9 20.71 11.84 -7.75
N PRO A 10 20.32 11.50 -6.50
CA PRO A 10 19.51 10.31 -6.17
C PRO A 10 18.14 10.20 -6.87
N SER A 11 17.75 11.19 -7.69
CA SER A 11 16.44 11.27 -8.35
C SER A 11 16.22 10.24 -9.48
N GLU A 12 17.28 9.66 -10.05
CA GLU A 12 17.14 8.70 -11.16
C GLU A 12 16.60 7.32 -10.70
N CYS A 13 16.91 6.90 -9.47
CA CYS A 13 16.40 5.64 -8.92
C CYS A 13 14.89 5.69 -8.60
N ALA A 14 14.36 6.85 -8.22
CA ALA A 14 12.93 7.03 -7.94
C ALA A 14 12.05 6.86 -9.20
N THR A 15 12.60 7.17 -10.38
CA THR A 15 11.87 7.12 -11.65
C THR A 15 11.66 5.68 -12.13
N ILE A 16 12.60 4.77 -11.83
CA ILE A 16 12.49 3.34 -12.18
C ILE A 16 11.50 2.62 -11.26
N LEU A 17 11.51 2.93 -9.96
CA LEU A 17 10.55 2.34 -9.00
C LEU A 17 9.10 2.79 -9.26
N GLY A 18 8.90 4.05 -9.66
CA GLY A 18 7.56 4.54 -10.06
C GLY A 18 6.98 3.82 -11.27
N HIS A 19 7.82 3.32 -12.18
CA HIS A 19 7.34 2.54 -13.33
C HIS A 19 6.85 1.13 -12.96
N VAL A 20 7.43 0.49 -11.94
CA VAL A 20 7.02 -0.84 -11.46
C VAL A 20 5.64 -0.80 -10.79
N GLU A 21 5.32 0.26 -10.05
CA GLU A 21 3.99 0.46 -9.46
C GLU A 21 2.89 0.69 -10.52
N THR A 22 3.17 1.44 -11.59
CA THR A 22 2.23 1.60 -12.73
C THR A 22 1.94 0.29 -13.46
N TRP A 23 2.88 -0.66 -13.50
CA TRP A 23 2.67 -1.97 -14.12
C TRP A 23 1.79 -2.90 -13.26
N ARG A 24 1.88 -2.83 -11.93
CA ARG A 24 0.99 -3.59 -11.03
C ARG A 24 -0.45 -3.08 -11.09
N SER A 25 -0.64 -1.76 -11.12
CA SER A 25 -1.98 -1.16 -11.19
C SER A 25 -2.71 -1.46 -12.52
N THR A 26 -1.97 -1.55 -13.64
CA THR A 26 -2.56 -1.90 -14.95
C THR A 26 -2.86 -3.39 -15.10
N MET A 27 -2.06 -4.30 -14.53
CA MET A 27 -2.38 -5.74 -14.53
C MET A 27 -3.54 -6.10 -13.58
N GLY A 28 -3.67 -5.43 -12.43
CA GLY A 28 -4.81 -5.65 -11.52
C GLY A 28 -6.16 -5.32 -12.15
N LEU A 29 -6.24 -4.25 -12.96
CA LEU A 29 -7.46 -3.84 -13.65
C LEU A 29 -7.90 -4.83 -14.77
N LEU A 30 -6.96 -5.58 -15.35
CA LEU A 30 -7.23 -6.58 -16.38
C LEU A 30 -7.84 -7.87 -15.80
N ILE A 31 -7.44 -8.26 -14.59
CA ILE A 31 -7.96 -9.48 -13.93
C ILE A 31 -9.42 -9.27 -13.46
N VAL A 32 -9.76 -8.08 -12.94
CA VAL A 32 -11.13 -7.78 -12.48
C VAL A 32 -12.14 -7.76 -13.64
N LYS A 33 -11.73 -7.31 -14.84
CA LYS A 33 -12.59 -7.35 -16.04
C LYS A 33 -12.84 -8.75 -16.59
N HIS A 34 -12.02 -9.75 -16.27
CA HIS A 34 -12.19 -11.13 -16.75
C HIS A 34 -12.98 -12.03 -15.79
N VAL A 35 -13.00 -11.71 -14.48
CA VAL A 35 -13.77 -12.48 -13.50
C VAL A 35 -15.29 -12.21 -13.60
N VAL A 36 -15.70 -11.01 -14.03
CA VAL A 36 -17.13 -10.68 -14.23
C VAL A 36 -17.74 -11.41 -15.45
N LEU A 37 -16.93 -11.90 -16.39
CA LEU A 37 -17.45 -12.59 -17.59
C LEU A 37 -17.66 -14.11 -17.40
N LEU A 38 -17.22 -14.69 -16.28
CA LEU A 38 -17.29 -16.15 -16.04
C LEU A 38 -18.44 -16.60 -15.12
N VAL A 39 -19.24 -15.68 -14.56
CA VAL A 39 -20.37 -16.02 -13.67
C VAL A 39 -21.69 -16.24 -14.45
N GLY A 40 -21.69 -16.07 -15.77
CA GLY A 40 -22.91 -16.13 -16.61
C GLY A 40 -23.28 -17.49 -17.25
N LEU A 41 -22.55 -18.59 -17.01
CA LEU A 41 -22.72 -19.84 -17.79
C LEU A 41 -22.95 -21.12 -16.96
N ALA A 42 -23.47 -21.04 -15.74
CA ALA A 42 -23.76 -22.22 -14.91
C ALA A 42 -25.24 -22.39 -14.52
N ALA A 43 -26.18 -22.05 -15.40
CA ALA A 43 -27.60 -22.29 -15.19
C ALA A 43 -28.26 -22.88 -16.44
N CYS A 44 -28.22 -24.21 -16.59
CA CYS A 44 -29.23 -25.03 -17.28
C CYS A 44 -28.85 -26.52 -17.23
N GLY A 45 -29.75 -27.37 -16.71
CA GLY A 45 -29.78 -28.80 -17.07
C GLY A 45 -29.59 -29.82 -15.96
N GLY A 46 -30.45 -29.81 -14.92
CA GLY A 46 -30.64 -30.97 -14.05
C GLY A 46 -31.77 -31.87 -14.58
N THR A 47 -31.44 -32.97 -15.25
CA THR A 47 -32.37 -34.06 -15.58
C THR A 47 -32.54 -34.98 -14.36
N PRO A 48 -33.77 -35.46 -14.05
CA PRO A 48 -33.98 -36.37 -12.94
C PRO A 48 -33.40 -37.75 -13.27
N HIS A 49 -32.46 -38.24 -12.45
CA HIS A 49 -32.00 -39.63 -12.53
C HIS A 49 -33.06 -40.57 -11.99
N ALA A 50 -33.42 -41.55 -12.82
CA ALA A 50 -34.31 -42.64 -12.48
C ALA A 50 -33.69 -43.51 -11.38
N THR A 51 -34.50 -43.76 -10.34
CA THR A 51 -34.16 -44.63 -9.21
C THR A 51 -33.98 -46.06 -9.71
N THR A 52 -32.73 -46.53 -9.72
CA THR A 52 -32.41 -47.93 -9.98
C THR A 52 -32.81 -48.75 -8.74
N PRO A 53 -33.52 -49.88 -8.88
CA PRO A 53 -33.85 -50.72 -7.73
C PRO A 53 -32.57 -51.33 -7.15
N VAL A 54 -32.35 -51.10 -5.85
CA VAL A 54 -31.27 -51.70 -5.07
C VAL A 54 -31.52 -53.21 -5.01
N THR A 55 -30.72 -53.98 -5.75
CA THR A 55 -30.58 -55.42 -5.56
C THR A 55 -29.92 -55.63 -4.19
N GLN A 56 -30.65 -56.24 -3.25
CA GLN A 56 -30.09 -56.66 -1.97
C GLN A 56 -29.14 -57.84 -2.22
N ASP A 57 -27.84 -57.59 -2.09
CA ASP A 57 -26.85 -58.65 -1.99
C ASP A 57 -27.07 -59.46 -0.70
N PRO A 58 -26.83 -60.79 -0.74
CA PRO A 58 -26.96 -61.66 0.42
C PRO A 58 -25.99 -61.24 1.54
N PRO A 59 -26.32 -61.53 2.82
CA PRO A 59 -25.52 -61.10 3.96
C PRO A 59 -24.09 -61.64 3.84
N ALA A 60 -23.16 -60.73 3.57
CA ALA A 60 -21.73 -61.02 3.60
C ALA A 60 -21.39 -61.53 5.00
N THR A 61 -20.84 -62.74 5.05
CA THR A 61 -20.29 -63.34 6.26
C THR A 61 -19.32 -62.35 6.91
N THR A 62 -19.62 -61.94 8.14
CA THR A 62 -18.80 -61.03 8.95
C THR A 62 -17.41 -61.62 9.13
N THR A 63 -16.53 -61.33 8.16
CA THR A 63 -15.11 -61.56 8.33
C THR A 63 -14.66 -60.41 9.22
N GLN A 64 -14.30 -60.71 10.46
CA GLN A 64 -13.68 -59.79 11.39
C GLN A 64 -12.49 -59.13 10.67
N ARG A 65 -12.70 -57.96 10.07
CA ARG A 65 -11.60 -57.10 9.65
C ARG A 65 -10.97 -56.61 10.94
N THR A 66 -9.82 -57.19 11.28
CA THR A 66 -8.86 -56.57 12.17
C THR A 66 -8.55 -55.19 11.58
N PHE A 67 -9.22 -54.15 12.08
CA PHE A 67 -8.80 -52.79 11.83
C PHE A 67 -7.38 -52.68 12.39
N ALA A 68 -6.41 -52.36 11.53
CA ALA A 68 -5.11 -51.95 12.01
C ALA A 68 -5.34 -50.80 13.01
N PRO A 69 -4.68 -50.81 14.18
CA PRO A 69 -4.84 -49.76 15.18
C PRO A 69 -4.64 -48.41 14.49
N ASP A 70 -5.63 -47.54 14.61
CA ASP A 70 -5.60 -46.21 14.01
C ASP A 70 -4.41 -45.45 14.63
N PRO A 71 -3.38 -45.12 13.83
CA PRO A 71 -2.16 -44.49 14.34
C PRO A 71 -2.44 -43.12 14.99
N ASP A 72 -3.61 -42.53 14.76
CA ASP A 72 -4.02 -41.27 15.40
C ASP A 72 -4.70 -41.48 16.77
N LEU A 73 -5.20 -42.68 17.09
CA LEU A 73 -5.81 -43.01 18.40
C LEU A 73 -4.78 -43.40 19.47
N GLU A 74 -3.57 -43.83 19.08
CA GLU A 74 -2.51 -44.28 19.99
C GLU A 74 -1.36 -43.28 20.15
N ARG A 75 -1.52 -42.01 19.74
CA ARG A 75 -0.48 -41.01 20.00
C ARG A 75 -0.31 -40.83 21.52
N PRO A 76 0.90 -40.99 22.07
CA PRO A 76 1.14 -40.73 23.48
C PRO A 76 0.75 -39.27 23.78
N PRO A 77 0.21 -38.99 24.98
CA PRO A 77 -0.12 -37.62 25.38
C PRO A 77 1.12 -36.74 25.20
N ARG A 78 0.94 -35.57 24.58
CA ARG A 78 2.04 -34.62 24.33
C ARG A 78 2.74 -34.30 25.64
N ALA A 79 4.07 -34.31 25.62
CA ALA A 79 4.86 -33.97 26.80
C ALA A 79 4.58 -32.52 27.20
N LYS A 80 4.25 -32.28 28.47
CA LYS A 80 3.98 -30.94 29.00
C LYS A 80 5.24 -30.06 28.85
N LEU A 81 5.12 -28.98 28.11
CA LEU A 81 6.18 -28.01 27.80
C LEU A 81 6.30 -26.93 28.86
N LEU A 82 5.20 -26.59 29.55
CA LEU A 82 5.16 -25.55 30.57
C LEU A 82 5.09 -26.13 31.98
N ALA A 83 6.14 -25.90 32.77
CA ALA A 83 6.19 -26.19 34.20
C ALA A 83 5.53 -25.09 35.05
N ILE A 84 4.36 -24.59 34.63
CA ILE A 84 3.61 -23.52 35.31
C ILE A 84 2.42 -24.13 36.06
N ASP A 85 2.25 -23.72 37.33
CA ASP A 85 1.04 -23.98 38.10
C ASP A 85 0.01 -22.87 37.85
N TRP A 86 -0.85 -23.09 36.86
CA TRP A 86 -1.90 -22.16 36.43
C TRP A 86 -2.87 -21.76 37.54
N SER A 87 -3.05 -22.59 38.58
CA SER A 87 -3.96 -22.27 39.69
C SER A 87 -3.48 -21.07 40.52
N THR A 88 -2.17 -20.82 40.52
CA THR A 88 -1.51 -19.73 41.25
C THR A 88 -1.37 -18.45 40.42
N VAL A 89 -1.61 -18.52 39.12
CA VAL A 89 -1.47 -17.38 38.22
C VAL A 89 -2.67 -16.43 38.40
N ARG A 90 -2.37 -15.14 38.52
CA ARG A 90 -3.33 -14.04 38.58
C ARG A 90 -2.83 -12.95 37.64
N LEU A 91 -3.64 -12.55 36.66
CA LEU A 91 -3.34 -11.50 35.70
C LEU A 91 -4.23 -10.30 35.97
N THR A 92 -3.95 -9.59 37.05
CA THR A 92 -4.69 -8.39 37.48
C THR A 92 -4.10 -7.10 36.92
N SER A 93 -2.91 -7.16 36.33
CA SER A 93 -2.23 -6.02 35.72
C SER A 93 -1.38 -6.42 34.52
N ASP A 94 -1.10 -5.45 33.64
CA ASP A 94 -0.16 -5.62 32.52
C ASP A 94 1.22 -6.11 32.97
N ALA A 95 1.71 -5.64 34.12
CA ALA A 95 3.02 -6.04 34.63
C ALA A 95 3.08 -7.54 34.97
N GLU A 96 1.98 -8.10 35.50
CA GLU A 96 1.86 -9.53 35.77
C GLU A 96 1.78 -10.33 34.47
N ALA A 97 1.06 -9.84 33.46
CA ALA A 97 0.99 -10.46 32.14
C ALA A 97 2.35 -10.46 31.44
N ILE A 98 3.10 -9.36 31.49
CA ILE A 98 4.48 -9.27 30.94
C ILE A 98 5.44 -10.19 31.70
N ALA A 99 5.31 -10.27 33.03
CA ALA A 99 6.08 -11.21 33.83
C ALA A 99 5.76 -12.67 33.48
N LEU A 100 4.49 -12.98 33.20
CA LEU A 100 4.08 -14.31 32.73
C LEU A 100 4.66 -14.61 31.35
N TRP A 101 4.63 -13.66 30.41
CA TRP A 101 5.31 -13.81 29.10
C TRP A 101 6.78 -14.19 29.24
N SER A 102 7.48 -13.58 30.20
CA SER A 102 8.87 -13.91 30.50
C SER A 102 9.02 -15.34 31.05
N LYS A 103 8.10 -15.79 31.91
CA LYS A 103 8.09 -17.15 32.47
C LYS A 103 7.75 -18.23 31.44
N LEU A 104 6.90 -17.93 30.46
CA LEU A 104 6.59 -18.86 29.37
C LEU A 104 7.85 -19.17 28.54
N SER A 105 8.76 -18.20 28.43
CA SER A 105 10.03 -18.35 27.70
C SER A 105 9.80 -18.98 26.32
N ILE A 106 8.80 -18.49 25.59
CA ILE A 106 8.48 -18.94 24.24
C ILE A 106 9.56 -18.50 23.26
N THR A 107 9.83 -19.35 22.29
CA THR A 107 10.80 -19.13 21.21
C THR A 107 10.14 -19.39 19.87
N SER A 108 10.76 -18.93 18.78
CA SER A 108 10.23 -19.17 17.42
C SER A 108 9.95 -20.64 17.11
N ASN A 109 10.65 -21.59 17.72
CA ASN A 109 10.47 -23.01 17.44
C ASN A 109 9.33 -23.67 18.22
N ASP A 110 8.93 -23.13 19.37
CA ASP A 110 8.03 -23.82 20.31
C ASP A 110 6.84 -22.95 20.77
N TRP A 111 6.72 -21.73 20.25
CA TRP A 111 5.70 -20.78 20.70
C TRP A 111 4.27 -21.29 20.49
N HIS A 112 3.99 -21.94 19.37
CA HIS A 112 2.64 -22.42 19.07
C HIS A 112 2.22 -23.51 20.07
N ASP A 113 3.06 -24.54 20.23
CA ASP A 113 2.81 -25.64 21.17
C ASP A 113 2.73 -25.14 22.63
N LYS A 114 3.56 -24.18 23.02
CA LYS A 114 3.51 -23.58 24.36
C LYS A 114 2.26 -22.73 24.58
N LEU A 115 1.78 -22.01 23.56
CA LEU A 115 0.54 -21.24 23.67
C LEU A 115 -0.69 -22.15 23.76
N GLU A 116 -0.69 -23.31 23.11
CA GLU A 116 -1.76 -24.31 23.27
C GLU A 116 -1.86 -24.86 24.72
N GLU A 117 -0.80 -24.76 25.52
CA GLU A 117 -0.80 -25.15 26.94
C GLU A 117 -1.29 -24.05 27.89
N VAL A 118 -1.50 -22.83 27.39
CA VAL A 118 -2.04 -21.71 28.16
C VAL A 118 -3.55 -21.88 28.29
N PRO A 119 -4.12 -21.88 29.51
CA PRO A 119 -5.56 -21.91 29.68
C PRO A 119 -6.21 -20.65 29.08
N ASN A 120 -7.33 -20.84 28.35
CA ASN A 120 -8.01 -19.79 27.59
C ASN A 120 -8.33 -18.53 28.40
N GLU A 121 -8.57 -18.64 29.71
CA GLU A 121 -8.80 -17.48 30.58
C GLU A 121 -7.61 -16.50 30.68
N PHE A 122 -6.41 -16.92 30.27
CA PHE A 122 -5.20 -16.09 30.25
C PHE A 122 -4.84 -15.53 28.87
N ASP A 123 -5.43 -16.05 27.79
CA ASP A 123 -5.10 -15.64 26.41
C ASP A 123 -5.32 -14.15 26.18
N ARG A 124 -6.53 -13.68 26.51
CA ARG A 124 -6.95 -12.29 26.30
C ARG A 124 -6.08 -11.29 27.10
N PRO A 125 -5.85 -11.45 28.43
CA PRO A 125 -4.93 -10.57 29.17
C PRO A 125 -3.49 -10.58 28.64
N LEU A 126 -2.97 -11.75 28.23
CA LEU A 126 -1.63 -11.87 27.65
C LEU A 126 -1.52 -11.15 26.30
N ALA A 127 -2.52 -11.31 25.44
CA ALA A 127 -2.63 -10.63 24.15
C ALA A 127 -2.67 -9.10 24.31
N VAL A 128 -3.54 -8.59 25.20
CA VAL A 128 -3.65 -7.15 25.50
C VAL A 128 -2.31 -6.58 25.96
N ALA A 129 -1.64 -7.25 26.90
CA ALA A 129 -0.34 -6.80 27.40
C ALA A 129 0.74 -6.76 26.29
N LEU A 130 0.80 -7.80 25.45
CA LEU A 130 1.75 -7.88 24.35
C LEU A 130 1.58 -6.71 23.35
N LEU A 131 0.33 -6.44 22.96
CA LEU A 131 -0.03 -5.40 21.99
C LEU A 131 0.23 -3.98 22.52
N ARG A 132 0.00 -3.74 23.82
CA ARG A 132 0.29 -2.44 24.45
C ARG A 132 1.78 -2.14 24.51
N GLU A 133 2.59 -3.14 24.85
CA GLU A 133 4.04 -2.97 24.98
C GLU A 133 4.69 -2.65 23.62
N GLY A 134 4.22 -3.24 22.51
CA GLY A 134 4.65 -2.87 21.15
C GLY A 134 5.88 -3.64 20.66
N ASN A 135 6.84 -2.94 20.05
CA ASN A 135 8.10 -3.50 19.52
C ASN A 135 7.96 -4.55 18.38
N PHE A 136 7.13 -4.24 17.38
CA PHE A 136 6.87 -5.14 16.23
C PHE A 136 7.70 -4.84 14.99
N ASN A 137 8.61 -3.87 15.05
CA ASN A 137 9.33 -3.39 13.88
C ASN A 137 10.47 -4.35 13.49
N CYS A 138 10.13 -5.39 12.73
CA CYS A 138 11.09 -6.32 12.15
C CYS A 138 11.71 -5.71 10.89
N VAL A 139 12.79 -4.93 11.07
CA VAL A 139 13.52 -4.35 9.94
C VAL A 139 14.59 -5.34 9.51
N PRO A 140 14.55 -5.89 8.27
CA PRO A 140 15.69 -6.62 7.75
C PRO A 140 16.90 -5.69 7.74
N ALA A 141 18.06 -6.17 8.17
CA ALA A 141 19.30 -5.42 8.03
C ALA A 141 19.45 -5.02 6.56
N ARG A 142 19.29 -3.73 6.26
CA ARG A 142 19.34 -3.24 4.88
C ARG A 142 20.73 -3.55 4.35
N ALA A 143 20.82 -4.40 3.33
CA ALA A 143 22.10 -4.67 2.69
C ALA A 143 22.67 -3.33 2.21
N ALA A 144 23.89 -3.00 2.66
CA ALA A 144 24.58 -1.79 2.26
C ALA A 144 24.94 -1.93 0.77
N GLY A 145 24.33 -1.10 -0.08
CA GLY A 145 24.60 -1.06 -1.51
C GLY A 145 23.63 -0.15 -2.25
N GLU A 146 24.16 0.72 -3.09
CA GLU A 146 23.36 1.45 -4.07
C GLU A 146 22.80 0.42 -5.08
N CYS A 147 21.48 0.42 -5.28
CA CYS A 147 20.75 -0.48 -6.18
C CYS A 147 20.38 -1.90 -5.70
N VAL A 148 20.38 -2.18 -4.38
CA VAL A 148 19.75 -3.43 -3.90
C VAL A 148 18.21 -3.29 -4.02
N PRO A 149 17.52 -4.22 -4.70
CA PRO A 149 16.06 -4.18 -4.78
C PRO A 149 15.45 -4.21 -3.37
N PRO A 150 14.30 -3.53 -3.15
CA PRO A 150 13.61 -3.61 -1.87
C PRO A 150 13.32 -5.07 -1.53
N VAL A 151 13.72 -5.47 -0.32
CA VAL A 151 13.37 -6.79 0.23
C VAL A 151 11.93 -6.73 0.67
N PHE A 152 11.08 -7.53 0.03
CA PHE A 152 9.65 -7.60 0.32
C PHE A 152 9.29 -8.73 1.30
N ASP A 153 10.27 -9.54 1.68
CA ASP A 153 10.06 -10.64 2.61
C ASP A 153 10.56 -10.25 4.00
N ILE A 154 9.76 -10.56 5.00
CA ILE A 154 10.12 -10.38 6.40
C ILE A 154 10.99 -11.57 6.77
N PRO A 155 12.20 -11.37 7.31
CA PRO A 155 13.05 -12.48 7.69
C PRO A 155 12.35 -13.33 8.75
N GLU A 156 12.42 -14.65 8.58
CA GLU A 156 12.00 -15.55 9.64
C GLU A 156 12.85 -15.30 10.89
N PRO A 157 12.25 -15.20 12.08
CA PRO A 157 13.01 -15.09 13.31
C PRO A 157 13.89 -16.32 13.51
N GLN A 158 15.02 -16.13 14.21
CA GLN A 158 15.86 -17.27 14.57
C GLN A 158 15.08 -18.27 15.42
N ALA A 159 15.36 -19.56 15.24
CA ALA A 159 14.77 -20.66 16.01
C ALA A 159 14.69 -20.40 17.54
N THR A 160 15.74 -19.79 18.09
CA THR A 160 15.88 -19.47 19.52
C THR A 160 15.46 -18.04 19.89
N ALA A 161 14.96 -17.26 18.93
CA ALA A 161 14.49 -15.90 19.17
C ALA A 161 13.29 -15.94 20.12
N GLY A 162 13.39 -15.20 21.24
CA GLY A 162 12.29 -14.99 22.18
C GLY A 162 11.63 -13.63 21.99
N LEU A 163 10.67 -13.28 22.85
CA LEU A 163 9.83 -12.06 22.71
C LEU A 163 10.57 -10.71 22.69
N ALA A 164 11.87 -10.69 23.01
CA ALA A 164 12.72 -9.52 22.83
C ALA A 164 13.05 -9.25 21.35
N ASP A 165 13.01 -10.27 20.51
CA ASP A 165 13.22 -10.17 19.07
C ASP A 165 11.95 -9.63 18.39
N PRO A 166 12.02 -8.50 17.65
CA PRO A 166 10.84 -7.88 17.05
C PRO A 166 10.21 -8.73 15.94
N CYS A 167 10.99 -9.56 15.24
CA CYS A 167 10.50 -10.44 14.18
C CYS A 167 9.71 -11.62 14.74
N PHE A 168 10.16 -12.19 15.85
CA PHE A 168 9.38 -13.20 16.57
C PHE A 168 8.16 -12.58 17.24
N ARG A 169 8.33 -11.42 17.88
CA ARG A 169 7.24 -10.72 18.55
C ARG A 169 6.10 -10.34 17.59
N ARG A 170 6.43 -10.00 16.35
CA ARG A 170 5.46 -9.81 15.25
C ARG A 170 4.61 -11.05 14.98
N LEU A 171 5.19 -12.26 14.99
CA LEU A 171 4.41 -13.50 14.80
C LEU A 171 3.43 -13.71 15.95
N VAL A 172 3.89 -13.52 17.19
CA VAL A 172 3.03 -13.63 18.38
C VAL A 172 1.96 -12.53 18.40
N ALA A 173 2.24 -11.36 17.83
CA ALA A 173 1.26 -10.27 17.69
C ALA A 173 0.08 -10.63 16.79
N LEU A 174 0.28 -11.46 15.75
CA LEU A 174 -0.83 -11.97 14.93
C LEU A 174 -1.78 -12.83 15.77
N TRP A 175 -1.23 -13.77 16.54
CA TRP A 175 -2.02 -14.56 17.50
C TRP A 175 -2.72 -13.64 18.51
N ALA A 176 -2.03 -12.64 19.05
CA ALA A 176 -2.61 -11.73 20.04
C ALA A 176 -3.79 -10.93 19.47
N ILE A 177 -3.73 -10.50 18.20
CA ILE A 177 -4.86 -9.81 17.55
C ILE A 177 -6.08 -10.73 17.43
N GLU A 178 -5.87 -12.03 17.19
CA GLU A 178 -6.96 -13.02 17.10
C GLU A 178 -7.65 -13.27 18.45
N GLN A 179 -6.98 -12.99 19.57
CA GLN A 179 -7.56 -13.12 20.92
C GLN A 179 -8.37 -11.89 21.37
N LEU A 180 -8.38 -10.81 20.58
CA LEU A 180 -9.06 -9.58 20.96
C LEU A 180 -10.58 -9.68 20.76
N GLU A 181 -11.31 -9.16 21.75
CA GLU A 181 -12.73 -8.88 21.63
C GLU A 181 -12.95 -7.39 21.28
N ALA A 182 -14.16 -7.04 20.83
CA ALA A 182 -14.46 -5.68 20.37
C ALA A 182 -14.21 -4.60 21.45
N GLU A 183 -14.46 -4.94 22.71
CA GLU A 183 -14.24 -4.08 23.87
C GLU A 183 -12.74 -3.87 24.20
N ASP A 184 -11.85 -4.76 23.76
CA ASP A 184 -10.41 -4.60 23.95
C ASP A 184 -9.80 -3.57 23.01
N VAL A 185 -10.42 -3.33 21.86
CA VAL A 185 -9.88 -2.42 20.82
C VAL A 185 -9.58 -1.04 21.41
N ALA A 186 -10.43 -0.53 22.29
CA ALA A 186 -10.21 0.74 22.98
C ALA A 186 -8.94 0.74 23.85
N ILE A 187 -8.66 -0.39 24.50
CA ILE A 187 -7.54 -0.57 25.44
C ILE A 187 -6.21 -0.69 24.68
N VAL A 188 -6.22 -1.41 23.55
CA VAL A 188 -5.02 -1.69 22.75
C VAL A 188 -4.83 -0.73 21.57
N PHE A 189 -5.67 0.29 21.42
CA PHE A 189 -5.71 1.13 20.22
C PHE A 189 -4.37 1.80 19.89
N GLU A 190 -3.64 2.30 20.90
CA GLU A 190 -2.30 2.87 20.70
C GLU A 190 -1.27 1.81 20.24
N GLY A 191 -1.44 0.55 20.62
CA GLY A 191 -0.68 -0.58 20.08
C GLY A 191 -1.01 -0.84 18.61
N LEU A 192 -2.31 -0.83 18.25
CA LEU A 192 -2.77 -0.97 16.86
C LEU A 192 -2.27 0.17 15.97
N LYS A 193 -2.17 1.40 16.49
CA LYS A 193 -1.57 2.54 15.78
C LYS A 193 -0.09 2.33 15.47
N LYS A 194 0.67 1.77 16.41
CA LYS A 194 2.08 1.40 16.17
C LYS A 194 2.20 0.32 15.10
N ILE A 195 1.27 -0.64 15.09
CA ILE A 195 1.22 -1.68 14.04
C ILE A 195 0.87 -1.08 12.68
N ALA A 196 -0.16 -0.24 12.61
CA ALA A 196 -0.55 0.42 11.37
C ALA A 196 0.57 1.32 10.79
N ALA A 197 1.47 1.82 11.65
CA ALA A 197 2.61 2.63 11.23
C ALA A 197 3.78 1.81 10.66
N LEU A 198 3.69 0.48 10.61
CA LEU A 198 4.77 -0.38 10.11
C LEU A 198 4.86 -0.25 8.57
N PRO A 199 6.04 0.10 8.02
CA PRO A 199 6.21 0.22 6.59
C PRO A 199 6.16 -1.16 5.90
N PRO A 200 6.00 -1.19 4.57
CA PRO A 200 6.24 -2.41 3.80
C PRO A 200 7.62 -3.02 4.16
N PRO A 201 7.74 -4.36 4.27
CA PRO A 201 6.77 -5.36 3.83
C PRO A 201 5.68 -5.80 4.82
N GLU A 202 5.47 -5.10 5.94
CA GLU A 202 4.55 -5.52 7.00
C GLU A 202 3.05 -5.38 6.66
N SER A 203 2.58 -6.07 5.64
CA SER A 203 1.19 -6.01 5.18
C SER A 203 0.27 -6.88 6.03
N GLN A 204 0.70 -8.07 6.45
CA GLN A 204 -0.14 -9.02 7.17
C GLN A 204 -0.54 -8.52 8.56
N LEU A 205 0.42 -8.06 9.37
CA LEU A 205 0.12 -7.56 10.72
C LEU A 205 -0.71 -6.27 10.66
N THR A 206 -0.40 -5.38 9.71
CA THR A 206 -1.21 -4.17 9.46
C THR A 206 -2.64 -4.54 9.05
N ALA A 207 -2.83 -5.54 8.20
CA ALA A 207 -4.16 -5.98 7.76
C ALA A 207 -4.98 -6.54 8.93
N ALA A 208 -4.35 -7.34 9.80
CA ALA A 208 -4.97 -7.86 11.01
C ALA A 208 -5.40 -6.72 11.95
N ALA A 209 -4.54 -5.71 12.16
CA ALA A 209 -4.85 -4.55 13.00
C ALA A 209 -5.98 -3.67 12.43
N LEU A 210 -6.07 -3.52 11.10
CA LEU A 210 -7.19 -2.82 10.47
C LEU A 210 -8.51 -3.60 10.63
N LYS A 211 -8.46 -4.92 10.51
CA LYS A 211 -9.62 -5.81 10.57
C LYS A 211 -10.22 -5.92 11.97
N VAL A 212 -9.41 -5.84 13.02
CA VAL A 212 -9.89 -6.06 14.40
C VAL A 212 -10.76 -4.92 14.95
N VAL A 213 -10.61 -3.69 14.43
CA VAL A 213 -11.49 -2.57 14.80
C VAL A 213 -12.90 -2.89 14.34
N PRO A 214 -13.95 -2.86 15.17
CA PRO A 214 -15.30 -3.22 14.74
C PRO A 214 -15.94 -2.16 13.82
N ASP A 215 -16.89 -2.56 12.99
CA ASP A 215 -17.52 -1.67 11.98
C ASP A 215 -18.31 -0.51 12.60
N ASN A 216 -18.74 -0.62 13.86
CA ASN A 216 -19.41 0.45 14.60
C ASN A 216 -18.44 1.51 15.16
N GLU A 217 -17.13 1.39 14.94
CA GLU A 217 -16.10 2.38 15.31
C GLU A 217 -15.37 2.96 14.07
N PRO A 218 -16.10 3.52 13.09
CA PRO A 218 -15.51 3.94 11.81
C PRO A 218 -14.46 5.05 11.95
N ALA A 219 -14.54 5.89 12.99
CA ALA A 219 -13.54 6.93 13.27
C ALA A 219 -12.17 6.33 13.63
N ARG A 220 -12.14 5.29 14.47
CA ARG A 220 -10.90 4.59 14.84
C ARG A 220 -10.33 3.83 13.65
N ARG A 221 -11.21 3.21 12.84
CA ARG A 221 -10.79 2.53 11.61
C ARG A 221 -10.16 3.52 10.63
N LEU A 222 -10.78 4.68 10.40
CA LEU A 222 -10.22 5.74 9.56
C LEU A 222 -8.86 6.23 10.07
N GLU A 223 -8.70 6.40 11.39
CA GLU A 223 -7.42 6.79 11.97
C GLU A 223 -6.32 5.75 11.64
N LEU A 224 -6.58 4.45 11.83
CA LEU A 224 -5.62 3.41 11.47
C LEU A 224 -5.34 3.36 9.96
N ILE A 225 -6.37 3.50 9.10
CA ILE A 225 -6.21 3.57 7.64
C ILE A 225 -5.28 4.73 7.26
N SER A 226 -5.48 5.91 7.86
CA SER A 226 -4.65 7.09 7.58
C SER A 226 -3.20 6.91 8.01
N ILE A 227 -2.96 6.15 9.08
CA ILE A 227 -1.62 5.82 9.56
C ILE A 227 -0.96 4.83 8.60
N ALA A 228 -1.65 3.74 8.24
CA ALA A 228 -1.19 2.74 7.27
C ALA A 228 -0.86 3.37 5.91
N TYR A 229 -1.74 4.24 5.41
CA TYR A 229 -1.54 4.95 4.16
C TYR A 229 -0.25 5.80 4.18
N ARG A 230 -0.01 6.54 5.27
CA ARG A 230 1.22 7.34 5.46
C ARG A 230 2.48 6.49 5.65
N ALA A 231 2.34 5.28 6.19
CA ALA A 231 3.43 4.31 6.29
C ALA A 231 3.80 3.66 4.94
N GLY A 232 3.05 3.95 3.86
CA GLY A 232 3.29 3.40 2.52
C GLY A 232 2.47 2.14 2.21
N GLN A 233 1.57 1.72 3.09
CA GLN A 233 0.67 0.58 2.89
C GLN A 233 -0.56 0.96 2.05
N ARG A 234 -0.35 1.64 0.91
CA ARG A 234 -1.44 2.28 0.14
C ARG A 234 -2.53 1.32 -0.32
N ASP A 235 -2.14 0.18 -0.92
CA ASP A 235 -3.10 -0.81 -1.42
C ASP A 235 -3.98 -1.38 -0.31
N LEU A 236 -3.36 -1.68 0.84
CA LEU A 236 -4.06 -2.21 2.01
C LEU A 236 -4.99 -1.15 2.63
N ALA A 237 -4.48 0.07 2.80
CA ALA A 237 -5.25 1.18 3.32
C ALA A 237 -6.46 1.48 2.43
N ASN A 238 -6.27 1.49 1.10
CA ASN A 238 -7.34 1.72 0.13
C ASN A 238 -8.38 0.59 0.14
N ALA A 239 -7.95 -0.67 0.26
CA ALA A 239 -8.88 -1.81 0.37
C ALA A 239 -9.77 -1.73 1.63
N ALA A 240 -9.23 -1.20 2.74
CA ALA A 240 -9.96 -1.05 4.00
C ALA A 240 -10.99 0.10 4.00
N LEU A 241 -10.96 1.00 3.01
CA LEU A 241 -11.96 2.07 2.88
C LEU A 241 -13.36 1.54 2.56
N GLY A 242 -13.46 0.35 1.96
CA GLY A 242 -14.71 -0.32 1.55
C GLY A 242 -15.83 -0.36 2.59
N THR A 243 -15.45 -0.32 3.86
CA THR A 243 -16.36 -0.44 5.01
C THR A 243 -16.78 0.89 5.62
N LEU A 244 -16.20 2.00 5.17
CA LEU A 244 -16.50 3.32 5.70
C LEU A 244 -17.73 3.92 5.01
N ASP A 245 -18.50 4.71 5.76
CA ASP A 245 -19.58 5.50 5.19
C ASP A 245 -19.03 6.71 4.39
N GLU A 246 -19.91 7.36 3.62
CA GLU A 246 -19.55 8.53 2.80
C GLU A 246 -18.94 9.67 3.61
N LYS A 247 -19.38 9.87 4.86
CA LYS A 247 -18.86 10.95 5.71
C LYS A 247 -17.39 10.71 6.03
N PHE A 248 -17.02 9.49 6.40
CA PHE A 248 -15.63 9.13 6.69
C PHE A 248 -14.77 9.05 5.43
N LEU A 249 -15.34 8.72 4.27
CA LEU A 249 -14.63 8.81 2.99
C LEU A 249 -14.28 10.27 2.64
N VAL A 250 -15.21 11.21 2.85
CA VAL A 250 -14.92 12.64 2.66
C VAL A 250 -13.84 13.11 3.63
N GLU A 251 -13.89 12.68 4.90
CA GLU A 251 -12.85 12.98 5.90
C GLU A 251 -11.48 12.40 5.51
N ALA A 252 -11.46 11.17 4.99
CA ALA A 252 -10.24 10.51 4.49
C ALA A 252 -9.53 11.32 3.41
N VAL A 253 -10.28 11.85 2.44
CA VAL A 253 -9.72 12.70 1.38
C VAL A 253 -9.26 14.04 1.95
N THR A 254 -10.16 14.75 2.65
CA THR A 254 -9.96 16.17 2.98
C THR A 254 -9.00 16.41 4.15
N THR A 255 -8.95 15.48 5.10
CA THR A 255 -8.15 15.63 6.33
C THR A 255 -6.91 14.74 6.30
N HIS A 256 -7.04 13.53 5.76
CA HIS A 256 -5.97 12.54 5.78
C HIS A 256 -5.24 12.36 4.44
N HIS A 257 -5.73 13.00 3.37
CA HIS A 257 -5.15 12.92 2.02
C HIS A 257 -4.99 11.47 1.51
N VAL A 258 -5.95 10.61 1.88
CA VAL A 258 -6.05 9.23 1.39
C VAL A 258 -6.77 9.26 0.05
N ASP A 259 -6.03 9.00 -1.03
CA ASP A 259 -6.54 9.20 -2.38
C ASP A 259 -7.55 8.14 -2.83
N GLY A 260 -7.42 6.90 -2.37
CA GLY A 260 -8.35 5.81 -2.71
C GLY A 260 -9.80 6.13 -2.34
N ALA A 261 -10.04 7.02 -1.37
CA ALA A 261 -11.38 7.43 -0.99
C ALA A 261 -12.07 8.28 -2.06
N LEU A 262 -11.32 8.98 -2.94
CA LEU A 262 -11.91 9.68 -4.09
C LEU A 262 -12.56 8.70 -5.08
N GLU A 263 -11.96 7.52 -5.29
CA GLU A 263 -12.49 6.52 -6.23
C GLU A 263 -13.83 5.90 -5.75
N MET A 264 -14.14 6.05 -4.46
CA MET A 264 -15.36 5.55 -3.84
C MET A 264 -16.49 6.58 -3.76
N LEU A 265 -16.18 7.87 -3.93
CA LEU A 265 -17.15 8.96 -3.79
C LEU A 265 -17.77 9.32 -5.15
N PRO A 266 -19.12 9.30 -5.28
CA PRO A 266 -19.76 9.77 -6.50
C PRO A 266 -19.57 11.28 -6.69
N VAL A 267 -19.02 11.66 -7.83
CA VAL A 267 -18.71 13.07 -8.19
C VAL A 267 -19.97 13.95 -8.16
N SER A 268 -21.12 13.40 -8.52
CA SER A 268 -22.40 14.11 -8.58
C SER A 268 -22.89 14.62 -7.22
N THR A 269 -22.60 13.90 -6.14
CA THR A 269 -22.97 14.29 -4.77
C THR A 269 -21.82 14.96 -4.02
N HIS A 270 -20.56 14.63 -4.35
CA HIS A 270 -19.37 15.12 -3.65
C HIS A 270 -18.52 16.07 -4.49
N ARG A 271 -19.15 16.83 -5.40
CA ARG A 271 -18.48 17.80 -6.28
C ARG A 271 -17.48 18.71 -5.55
N ALA A 272 -17.85 19.23 -4.38
CA ALA A 272 -17.00 20.11 -3.58
C ALA A 272 -15.70 19.43 -3.12
N THR A 273 -15.76 18.14 -2.75
CA THR A 273 -14.59 17.34 -2.36
C THR A 273 -13.63 17.17 -3.54
N PHE A 274 -14.15 16.85 -4.73
CA PHE A 274 -13.33 16.73 -5.93
C PHE A 274 -12.68 18.07 -6.32
N LEU A 275 -13.41 19.18 -6.22
CA LEU A 275 -12.85 20.52 -6.47
C LEU A 275 -11.69 20.84 -5.51
N ALA A 276 -11.85 20.51 -4.22
CA ALA A 276 -10.79 20.69 -3.24
C ALA A 276 -9.57 19.81 -3.57
N ALA A 277 -9.80 18.55 -3.96
CA ALA A 277 -8.74 17.60 -4.29
C ALA A 277 -7.84 18.07 -5.46
N ILE A 278 -8.39 18.75 -6.47
CA ILE A 278 -7.57 19.30 -7.58
C ILE A 278 -6.45 20.23 -7.04
N GLY A 279 -6.78 21.04 -6.03
CA GLY A 279 -5.88 22.02 -5.43
C GLY A 279 -5.02 21.51 -4.28
N ASP A 280 -5.24 20.29 -3.81
CA ASP A 280 -4.56 19.71 -2.66
C ASP A 280 -3.20 19.14 -3.07
N ASP A 281 -2.11 19.78 -2.62
CA ASP A 281 -0.73 19.38 -2.96
C ASP A 281 -0.22 18.19 -2.16
N LYS A 282 -0.96 17.74 -1.14
CA LYS A 282 -0.63 16.54 -0.36
C LYS A 282 -1.21 15.28 -0.99
N LEU A 283 -2.21 15.41 -1.87
CA LEU A 283 -2.69 14.29 -2.68
C LEU A 283 -1.69 13.97 -3.80
N PRO A 284 -1.54 12.68 -4.14
CA PRO A 284 -0.67 12.29 -5.23
C PRO A 284 -1.17 12.83 -6.58
N THR A 285 -0.24 13.08 -7.50
CA THR A 285 -0.51 13.58 -8.87
C THR A 285 -1.68 12.86 -9.54
N LYS A 286 -1.69 11.52 -9.48
CA LYS A 286 -2.74 10.67 -10.09
C LYS A 286 -4.12 11.05 -9.58
N ALA A 287 -4.31 11.14 -8.27
CA ALA A 287 -5.58 11.49 -7.64
C ALA A 287 -6.09 12.87 -8.08
N ARG A 288 -5.19 13.85 -8.11
CA ARG A 288 -5.51 15.22 -8.55
C ARG A 288 -5.91 15.27 -10.01
N THR A 289 -5.21 14.54 -10.89
CA THR A 289 -5.56 14.46 -12.31
C THR A 289 -6.85 13.66 -12.57
N THR A 290 -7.12 12.62 -11.77
CA THR A 290 -8.41 11.91 -11.81
C THR A 290 -9.52 12.86 -11.40
N ALA A 291 -9.34 13.64 -10.34
CA ALA A 291 -10.35 14.62 -9.93
C ALA A 291 -10.63 15.70 -11.00
N ILE A 292 -9.61 16.11 -11.76
CA ILE A 292 -9.79 16.99 -12.94
C ILE A 292 -10.64 16.29 -14.00
N ALA A 293 -10.28 15.04 -14.36
CA ALA A 293 -10.95 14.30 -15.42
C ALA A 293 -12.43 14.00 -15.09
N GLU A 294 -12.69 13.59 -13.86
CA GLU A 294 -14.04 13.29 -13.35
C GLU A 294 -14.95 14.53 -13.29
N LEU A 295 -14.37 15.72 -13.07
CA LEU A 295 -15.10 16.98 -13.06
C LEU A 295 -15.23 17.62 -14.45
N ALA A 296 -14.44 17.19 -15.43
CA ALA A 296 -14.45 17.77 -16.77
C ALA A 296 -15.72 17.33 -17.52
N ASP A 297 -16.65 18.27 -17.68
CA ASP A 297 -17.83 18.14 -18.53
C ASP A 297 -17.69 18.98 -19.81
N ASP A 298 -18.67 18.88 -20.70
CA ASP A 298 -18.73 19.67 -21.96
C ASP A 298 -18.85 21.19 -21.71
N LYS A 299 -19.23 21.61 -20.49
CA LYS A 299 -19.47 23.01 -20.13
C LYS A 299 -18.94 23.30 -18.73
N LEU A 300 -17.66 23.67 -18.66
CA LEU A 300 -17.00 23.97 -17.39
C LEU A 300 -17.79 24.95 -16.52
N ALA A 301 -18.28 24.45 -15.39
CA ALA A 301 -18.87 25.27 -14.37
C ALA A 301 -17.87 26.36 -13.88
N PRO A 302 -18.34 27.57 -13.52
CA PRO A 302 -17.46 28.70 -13.20
C PRO A 302 -16.46 28.45 -12.06
N ASP A 303 -16.86 27.68 -11.06
CA ASP A 303 -16.05 27.24 -9.93
C ASP A 303 -14.94 26.25 -10.37
N LEU A 304 -15.25 25.27 -11.21
CA LEU A 304 -14.24 24.37 -11.80
C LEU A 304 -13.25 25.14 -12.66
N ARG A 305 -13.75 26.02 -13.54
CA ARG A 305 -12.89 26.87 -14.38
C ARG A 305 -11.90 27.67 -13.53
N THR A 306 -12.37 28.25 -12.42
CA THR A 306 -11.54 28.99 -11.47
C THR A 306 -10.49 28.09 -10.80
N ALA A 307 -10.88 26.89 -10.36
CA ALA A 307 -9.98 25.91 -9.76
C ALA A 307 -8.89 25.45 -10.75
N LEU A 308 -9.27 25.10 -11.99
CA LEU A 308 -8.34 24.68 -13.04
C LEU A 308 -7.35 25.80 -13.37
N ALA A 309 -7.85 27.04 -13.55
CA ALA A 309 -7.01 28.20 -13.84
C ALA A 309 -5.95 28.42 -12.75
N LYS A 310 -6.34 28.31 -11.47
CA LYS A 310 -5.40 28.37 -10.34
C LYS A 310 -4.36 27.25 -10.43
N VAL A 311 -4.78 26.02 -10.72
CA VAL A 311 -3.92 24.84 -10.68
C VAL A 311 -2.96 24.75 -11.88
N THR A 312 -3.20 25.46 -12.98
CA THR A 312 -2.16 25.64 -14.04
C THR A 312 -0.86 26.27 -13.53
N THR A 313 -0.88 26.92 -12.37
CA THR A 313 0.29 27.53 -11.74
C THR A 313 0.98 26.65 -10.69
N THR A 314 0.48 25.44 -10.44
CA THR A 314 1.07 24.51 -9.46
C THR A 314 2.48 24.05 -9.86
N ALA A 315 3.25 23.55 -8.89
CA ALA A 315 4.60 23.02 -9.10
C ALA A 315 4.58 21.67 -9.83
N ASP A 316 3.52 20.87 -9.63
CA ASP A 316 3.32 19.60 -10.32
C ASP A 316 2.95 19.84 -11.80
N CYS A 317 3.90 19.55 -12.70
CA CYS A 317 3.73 19.77 -14.12
C CYS A 317 2.60 18.93 -14.75
N ALA A 318 2.37 17.71 -14.25
CA ALA A 318 1.34 16.84 -14.79
C ALA A 318 -0.06 17.35 -14.42
N VAL A 319 -0.24 17.80 -13.18
CA VAL A 319 -1.51 18.43 -12.77
C VAL A 319 -1.71 19.77 -13.50
N ALA A 320 -0.66 20.60 -13.62
CA ALA A 320 -0.73 21.85 -14.37
C ALA A 320 -1.11 21.62 -15.84
N ALA A 321 -0.50 20.62 -16.49
CA ALA A 321 -0.78 20.26 -17.87
C ALA A 321 -2.20 19.71 -18.06
N SER A 322 -2.65 18.83 -17.15
CA SER A 322 -4.02 18.30 -17.15
C SER A 322 -5.06 19.42 -17.01
N ALA A 323 -4.84 20.37 -16.09
CA ALA A 323 -5.73 21.51 -15.93
C ALA A 323 -5.74 22.44 -17.17
N ALA A 324 -4.56 22.72 -17.73
CA ALA A 324 -4.43 23.51 -18.96
C ALA A 324 -5.15 22.84 -20.14
N ARG A 325 -5.06 21.51 -20.24
CA ARG A 325 -5.69 20.71 -21.29
C ARG A 325 -7.21 20.85 -21.28
N VAL A 326 -7.83 20.65 -20.11
CA VAL A 326 -9.29 20.78 -19.95
C VAL A 326 -9.76 22.19 -20.31
N LEU A 327 -9.03 23.23 -19.89
CA LEU A 327 -9.33 24.62 -20.23
C LEU A 327 -9.23 24.89 -21.74
N VAL A 328 -8.20 24.37 -22.42
CA VAL A 328 -8.00 24.54 -23.87
C VAL A 328 -9.10 23.83 -24.66
N GLN A 329 -9.46 22.61 -24.28
CA GLN A 329 -10.56 21.85 -24.91
C GLN A 329 -11.90 22.56 -24.78
N ASN A 330 -12.08 23.36 -23.72
CA ASN A 330 -13.25 24.19 -23.49
C ASN A 330 -13.12 25.63 -24.04
N GLY A 331 -12.26 25.83 -25.05
CA GLY A 331 -12.17 27.08 -25.79
C GLY A 331 -11.33 28.18 -25.12
N GLU A 332 -10.44 27.84 -24.17
CA GLU A 332 -9.52 28.78 -23.54
C GLU A 332 -8.04 28.58 -23.96
N PRO A 333 -7.67 28.88 -25.23
CA PRO A 333 -6.33 28.65 -25.76
C PRO A 333 -5.24 29.47 -25.05
N LYS A 334 -5.62 30.48 -24.25
CA LYS A 334 -4.68 31.27 -23.46
C LYS A 334 -3.93 30.44 -22.42
N PHE A 335 -4.51 29.33 -21.96
CA PHE A 335 -3.92 28.42 -20.98
C PHE A 335 -3.02 27.34 -21.58
N ALA A 336 -2.98 27.19 -22.91
CA ALA A 336 -2.02 26.30 -23.57
C ALA A 336 -0.58 26.67 -23.14
N PRO A 337 0.30 25.68 -22.88
CA PRO A 337 1.68 25.96 -22.49
C PRO A 337 2.39 26.84 -23.51
N LYS A 338 3.00 27.94 -23.06
CA LYS A 338 3.76 28.87 -23.91
C LYS A 338 5.18 29.03 -23.41
N ARG A 339 6.10 29.20 -24.36
CA ARG A 339 7.48 29.58 -24.06
C ARG A 339 7.50 30.90 -23.26
N PRO A 340 8.08 30.91 -22.05
CA PRO A 340 8.25 32.13 -21.28
C PRO A 340 9.13 33.14 -22.02
N ARG A 341 8.78 34.43 -21.94
CA ARG A 341 9.62 35.53 -22.45
C ARG A 341 10.69 35.92 -21.43
N THR A 342 11.54 34.98 -21.06
CA THR A 342 12.62 35.18 -20.08
C THR A 342 13.83 34.30 -20.40
N THR A 343 15.01 34.73 -19.96
CA THR A 343 16.26 33.96 -20.00
C THR A 343 16.55 33.23 -18.69
N ALA A 344 15.70 33.37 -17.67
CA ALA A 344 15.84 32.65 -16.42
C ALA A 344 15.58 31.14 -16.62
N ILE A 345 16.49 30.31 -16.08
CA ILE A 345 16.48 28.86 -16.27
C ILE A 345 15.25 28.21 -15.63
N ALA A 346 14.97 28.51 -14.35
CA ALA A 346 13.86 27.90 -13.60
C ALA A 346 12.48 28.02 -14.30
N PRO A 347 12.02 29.19 -14.76
CA PRO A 347 10.74 29.29 -15.48
C PRO A 347 10.78 28.61 -16.85
N MET A 348 11.93 28.58 -17.53
CA MET A 348 12.07 27.79 -18.78
C MET A 348 11.94 26.30 -18.53
N MET A 349 12.61 25.77 -17.50
CA MET A 349 12.52 24.35 -17.10
C MET A 349 11.10 23.96 -16.70
N ARG A 350 10.42 24.81 -15.91
CA ARG A 350 9.00 24.60 -15.57
C ARG A 350 8.12 24.56 -16.82
N ALA A 351 8.29 25.51 -17.74
CA ALA A 351 7.47 25.54 -18.96
C ALA A 351 7.72 24.33 -19.86
N LEU A 352 8.97 23.87 -19.99
CA LEU A 352 9.30 22.63 -20.69
C LEU A 352 8.71 21.39 -20.02
N CYS A 353 8.74 21.33 -18.69
CA CYS A 353 8.14 20.25 -17.90
C CYS A 353 6.62 20.17 -18.11
N VAL A 354 5.91 21.31 -18.03
CA VAL A 354 4.47 21.39 -18.30
C VAL A 354 4.16 21.04 -19.77
N LEU A 355 4.95 21.53 -20.71
CA LEU A 355 4.81 21.20 -22.13
C LEU A 355 4.95 19.70 -22.37
N ALA A 356 6.00 19.07 -21.83
CA ALA A 356 6.22 17.63 -22.00
C ALA A 356 5.06 16.81 -21.42
N SER A 357 4.53 17.18 -20.25
CA SER A 357 3.33 16.56 -19.69
C SER A 357 2.08 16.81 -20.53
N TYR A 358 1.94 17.99 -21.13
CA TYR A 358 0.80 18.35 -21.98
C TYR A 358 0.79 17.57 -23.29
N GLU A 359 1.93 17.44 -23.97
CA GLU A 359 2.08 16.66 -25.21
C GLU A 359 1.71 15.18 -24.99
N ARG A 360 2.02 14.61 -23.82
CA ARG A 360 1.60 13.24 -23.46
C ARG A 360 0.09 13.06 -23.37
N LEU A 361 -0.68 14.13 -23.19
CA LEU A 361 -2.14 14.14 -23.11
C LEU A 361 -2.80 14.50 -24.45
N GLN A 362 -2.02 14.89 -25.47
CA GLN A 362 -2.56 15.24 -26.79
C GLN A 362 -3.01 13.99 -27.53
N ALA A 363 -4.11 14.14 -28.28
CA ALA A 363 -4.50 13.15 -29.26
C ALA A 363 -3.53 13.17 -30.46
N SER A 364 -3.45 12.06 -31.19
CA SER A 364 -2.46 11.92 -32.28
C SER A 364 -2.68 12.84 -33.47
N ASP A 365 -3.86 13.44 -33.59
CA ASP A 365 -4.26 14.39 -34.63
C ASP A 365 -4.01 15.86 -34.25
N GLU A 366 -3.62 16.13 -32.99
CA GLU A 366 -3.35 17.49 -32.56
C GLU A 366 -1.93 17.95 -32.89
N PRO A 367 -1.76 19.21 -33.30
CA PRO A 367 -0.43 19.75 -33.56
C PRO A 367 0.37 19.85 -32.27
N SER A 368 1.62 19.38 -32.32
CA SER A 368 2.60 19.58 -31.27
C SER A 368 2.88 21.09 -31.07
N LEU A 369 2.98 21.50 -29.81
CA LEU A 369 3.38 22.83 -29.37
C LEU A 369 4.90 22.99 -29.25
N LEU A 370 5.67 21.89 -29.35
CA LEU A 370 7.15 21.91 -29.34
C LEU A 370 7.77 22.92 -30.29
N PRO A 371 7.30 23.12 -31.54
CA PRO A 371 7.87 24.13 -32.44
C PRO A 371 7.86 25.55 -31.87
N GLY A 372 6.88 25.89 -31.03
CA GLY A 372 6.80 27.20 -30.36
C GLY A 372 7.86 27.41 -29.28
N TYR A 373 8.53 26.35 -28.83
CA TYR A 373 9.60 26.39 -27.85
C TYR A 373 10.99 26.43 -28.48
N LEU A 374 11.10 26.04 -29.75
CA LEU A 374 12.34 26.12 -30.51
C LEU A 374 12.63 27.59 -30.90
N PRO A 375 13.90 28.01 -30.93
CA PRO A 375 14.27 29.30 -31.54
C PRO A 375 13.90 29.30 -33.03
N ALA A 376 13.45 30.43 -33.56
CA ALA A 376 13.18 30.58 -35.00
C ALA A 376 14.42 30.33 -35.88
N LYS A 377 15.63 30.49 -35.31
CA LYS A 377 16.92 30.19 -35.95
C LYS A 377 17.23 28.68 -36.01
N GLY A 378 16.37 27.83 -35.47
CA GLY A 378 16.61 26.41 -35.30
C GLY A 378 17.40 26.08 -34.02
N LEU A 379 17.59 24.78 -33.77
CA LEU A 379 18.51 24.28 -32.75
C LEU A 379 19.91 24.26 -33.36
N GLU A 380 20.87 24.93 -32.71
CA GLU A 380 22.28 24.74 -33.04
C GLU A 380 22.71 23.37 -32.52
N ARG A 381 23.16 22.49 -33.41
CA ARG A 381 23.60 21.16 -33.05
C ARG A 381 24.97 21.25 -32.39
N ILE A 382 25.01 21.32 -31.06
CA ILE A 382 26.25 21.21 -30.30
C ILE A 382 26.70 19.74 -30.36
N LYS A 383 27.68 19.44 -31.20
CA LYS A 383 28.40 18.17 -31.13
C LYS A 383 29.40 18.26 -29.98
N VAL A 384 29.08 17.62 -28.86
CA VAL A 384 30.07 17.31 -27.83
C VAL A 384 30.75 16.02 -28.28
N SER A 385 31.96 16.12 -28.82
CA SER A 385 32.81 14.92 -28.96
C SER A 385 33.43 14.66 -27.59
N TYR A 386 33.01 13.59 -26.94
CA TYR A 386 33.81 12.99 -25.88
C TYR A 386 34.97 12.32 -26.59
N ASP A 387 36.17 12.87 -26.41
CA ASP A 387 37.38 12.23 -26.91
C ASP A 387 37.61 11.00 -26.02
N SER A 388 37.16 9.83 -26.48
CA SER A 388 37.25 8.57 -25.73
C SER A 388 38.69 8.06 -25.57
N LEU A 389 39.67 8.86 -25.98
CA LEU A 389 41.10 8.56 -26.02
C LEU A 389 41.94 9.77 -25.55
N SER A 390 41.48 10.49 -24.54
CA SER A 390 42.40 11.28 -23.72
C SER A 390 43.33 10.27 -23.01
N ASP A 391 44.53 10.07 -23.57
CA ASP A 391 45.63 9.27 -22.99
C ASP A 391 46.03 9.72 -21.56
N THR A 392 45.40 10.77 -21.04
CA THR A 392 45.65 11.39 -19.73
C THR A 392 44.53 11.16 -18.69
N ASP A 393 43.47 10.42 -19.00
CA ASP A 393 42.39 10.07 -18.05
C ASP A 393 42.31 8.54 -17.84
N PRO A 394 43.18 7.95 -17.00
CA PRO A 394 43.27 6.51 -16.82
C PRO A 394 42.09 5.91 -16.04
N ASP A 395 41.33 6.72 -15.29
CA ASP A 395 40.14 6.28 -14.54
C ASP A 395 38.81 6.61 -15.24
N GLY A 396 38.82 7.43 -16.29
CA GLY A 396 37.65 7.73 -17.12
C GLY A 396 36.58 8.54 -16.39
N ASP A 397 36.95 9.26 -15.33
CA ASP A 397 36.05 10.07 -14.51
C ASP A 397 35.91 11.51 -15.00
N GLY A 398 36.69 11.91 -16.02
CA GLY A 398 36.66 13.23 -16.63
C GLY A 398 37.37 14.32 -15.81
N ASN A 399 38.10 13.98 -14.74
CA ASN A 399 38.81 14.95 -13.91
C ASN A 399 40.27 15.09 -14.35
N LEU A 400 40.63 16.28 -14.86
CA LEU A 400 42.03 16.64 -15.08
C LEU A 400 42.75 16.74 -13.73
N LYS A 401 43.46 15.68 -13.32
CA LYS A 401 44.42 15.74 -12.20
C LYS A 401 45.49 16.77 -12.58
N THR A 402 45.49 17.90 -11.86
CA THR A 402 46.47 18.99 -11.98
C THR A 402 47.60 18.80 -10.99
#